data_AF-A0A0L0VV86-F1
#
_entry.id   AF-A0A0L0VV86-F1
#
_cell.length_a   1.000
_cell.length_b   1.000
_cell.length_c   1.000
_cell.angle_alpha   90.00
_cell.angle_beta   90.00
_cell.angle_gamma   90.00
#
_symmetry.space_group_name_H-M   'P 1'
#
loop_
_entity.id
_entity.type
_entity.pdbx_description
1 polymer ?
#
loop_
_entity_poly.entity_id
_entity_poly.type
_entity_poly.pdbx_seq_one_letter_code
_entity_poly.pdbx_strand_id
1 'polypeptide(L)'
;MLSTCVIVCGAQVMNNDAEPPVDEQHVYSQEITQLKTVKETGPKSPSIAANPLNSSLDPINRFDCYYPGLNDRTHSFLKGLSAPDSALMASTTIETNEFYQEHYKTFLAFETQLIRDLFVSETSLFLTTDEFTERIEEVMSKNKIYQEMRSTVLQLRIRRHYYDGIVKSMENPITPSSLSQPAI
;
A
#
# COMPACT_ATOMS: atom_id res chain seq x y z
N MET A 1 -41.08 69.98 2.76
CA MET A 1 -40.52 70.72 3.91
C MET A 1 -40.92 69.98 5.18
N LEU A 2 -39.89 69.59 5.96
CA LEU A 2 -39.83 69.28 7.40
C LEU A 2 -40.81 68.28 8.05
N SER A 3 -40.20 67.37 8.83
CA SER A 3 -40.49 67.08 10.25
C SER A 3 -40.82 65.60 10.51
N THR A 4 -40.30 64.85 11.49
CA THR A 4 -39.17 64.88 12.44
C THR A 4 -39.12 63.44 13.03
N CYS A 5 -37.95 62.96 13.45
CA CYS A 5 -37.79 61.76 14.30
C CYS A 5 -38.55 61.87 15.64
N VAL A 6 -38.85 60.72 16.28
CA VAL A 6 -38.34 60.32 17.61
C VAL A 6 -39.01 59.02 18.13
N ILE A 7 -38.14 58.03 18.34
CA ILE A 7 -38.02 56.87 19.25
C ILE A 7 -39.04 56.71 20.42
N VAL A 8 -39.42 55.45 20.74
CA VAL A 8 -39.24 54.72 22.05
C VAL A 8 -40.37 53.72 22.40
N CYS A 9 -39.95 52.45 22.55
CA CYS A 9 -40.32 51.33 23.46
C CYS A 9 -41.75 50.83 23.68
N GLY A 10 -41.85 49.50 23.80
CA GLY A 10 -42.78 48.84 24.72
C GLY A 10 -42.88 47.31 24.58
N ALA A 11 -42.02 46.55 25.28
CA ALA A 11 -42.40 45.47 26.20
C ALA A 11 -41.24 44.47 26.45
N GLN A 12 -40.72 44.50 27.68
CA GLN A 12 -39.84 43.49 28.28
C GLN A 12 -40.70 42.37 28.90
N VAL A 13 -40.22 41.12 28.86
CA VAL A 13 -40.34 40.16 29.98
C VAL A 13 -39.03 39.37 30.10
N MET A 14 -38.59 39.24 31.35
CA MET A 14 -37.30 38.76 31.85
C MET A 14 -37.21 37.22 31.93
N ASN A 15 -36.03 36.62 31.74
CA ASN A 15 -35.08 36.25 32.82
C ASN A 15 -34.02 35.25 32.33
N ASN A 16 -32.86 35.35 32.98
CA ASN A 16 -31.60 34.67 32.74
C ASN A 16 -31.63 33.17 33.03
N ASP A 17 -30.81 32.39 32.31
CA ASP A 17 -29.70 31.61 32.88
C ASP A 17 -28.83 30.99 31.76
N ALA A 18 -27.56 30.77 32.07
CA ALA A 18 -26.44 30.62 31.15
C ALA A 18 -26.04 29.15 30.81
N GLU A 19 -25.24 29.03 29.74
CA GLU A 19 -24.24 27.98 29.40
C GLU A 19 -24.64 26.74 28.52
N PRO A 20 -23.69 26.03 27.87
CA PRO A 20 -23.25 26.18 26.45
C PRO A 20 -23.53 24.92 25.56
N PRO A 21 -23.13 24.83 24.26
CA PRO A 21 -23.50 23.69 23.40
C PRO A 21 -22.55 22.49 23.57
N VAL A 22 -23.10 21.28 23.64
CA VAL A 22 -22.36 20.01 23.75
C VAL A 22 -22.55 19.17 22.48
N ASP A 23 -21.42 18.63 22.03
CA ASP A 23 -21.11 17.84 20.84
C ASP A 23 -22.15 16.80 20.36
N GLU A 24 -22.52 16.89 19.07
CA GLU A 24 -23.13 15.80 18.29
C GLU A 24 -22.05 14.82 17.77
N GLN A 25 -21.47 14.02 18.67
CA GLN A 25 -20.52 12.95 18.32
C GLN A 25 -21.02 11.55 18.73
N HIS A 26 -22.31 11.27 18.53
CA HIS A 26 -22.91 10.03 19.04
C HIS A 26 -23.93 9.34 18.14
N VAL A 27 -23.58 9.02 16.88
CA VAL A 27 -24.43 8.14 16.04
C VAL A 27 -23.63 7.11 15.19
N TYR A 28 -22.42 6.69 15.59
CA TYR A 28 -21.68 5.66 14.83
C TYR A 28 -21.05 4.53 15.67
N SER A 29 -21.63 4.21 16.83
CA SER A 29 -21.05 3.20 17.74
C SER A 29 -22.05 2.14 18.23
N GLN A 30 -22.87 1.57 17.34
CA GLN A 30 -23.83 0.52 17.73
C GLN A 30 -23.92 -0.71 16.82
N GLU A 31 -22.94 -0.95 15.94
CA GLU A 31 -22.96 -2.15 15.05
C GLU A 31 -21.76 -3.10 15.17
N ILE A 32 -20.83 -2.92 16.12
CA ILE A 32 -19.64 -3.82 16.26
C ILE A 32 -19.69 -4.71 17.51
N THR A 33 -20.88 -5.10 17.98
CA THR A 33 -21.00 -5.92 19.20
C THR A 33 -21.90 -7.14 19.02
N GLN A 34 -21.62 -8.04 18.06
CA GLN A 34 -22.33 -9.35 18.01
C GLN A 34 -21.54 -10.57 17.50
N LEU A 35 -20.20 -10.62 17.52
CA LEU A 35 -19.47 -11.86 17.23
C LEU A 35 -18.25 -12.09 18.15
N LYS A 36 -18.51 -12.15 19.45
CA LYS A 36 -17.68 -12.92 20.40
C LYS A 36 -18.60 -13.54 21.43
N THR A 37 -18.80 -14.86 21.36
CA THR A 37 -18.86 -15.82 22.49
C THR A 37 -19.43 -17.15 21.99
N VAL A 38 -18.56 -18.10 21.62
CA VAL A 38 -18.81 -19.53 21.86
C VAL A 38 -17.47 -20.18 22.21
N LYS A 39 -17.36 -20.73 23.41
CA LYS A 39 -16.21 -21.49 23.90
C LYS A 39 -16.67 -22.91 24.24
N GLU A 40 -15.93 -23.87 23.65
CA GLU A 40 -15.65 -25.25 24.08
C GLU A 40 -16.79 -26.26 24.30
N THR A 41 -16.75 -27.35 23.53
CA THR A 41 -16.56 -28.73 24.05
C THR A 41 -16.14 -29.66 22.89
N GLY A 42 -14.99 -30.33 23.03
CA GLY A 42 -14.45 -31.26 22.03
C GLY A 42 -15.04 -32.67 22.10
N PRO A 43 -14.61 -33.57 21.20
CA PRO A 43 -13.86 -34.73 21.69
C PRO A 43 -12.62 -35.11 20.83
N LYS A 44 -11.80 -35.98 21.42
CA LYS A 44 -10.41 -36.37 21.12
C LYS A 44 -10.13 -37.03 19.75
N SER A 45 -8.87 -36.86 19.37
CA SER A 45 -8.00 -37.29 18.24
C SER A 45 -8.17 -38.72 17.64
N PRO A 46 -7.51 -39.02 16.50
CA PRO A 46 -6.09 -39.40 16.57
C PRO A 46 -5.15 -38.64 15.63
N SER A 47 -3.93 -38.50 16.14
CA SER A 47 -2.72 -37.91 15.55
C SER A 47 -2.29 -38.61 14.26
N ILE A 48 -2.13 -37.84 13.19
CA ILE A 48 -1.19 -38.15 12.11
C ILE A 48 -0.09 -37.10 12.24
N ALA A 49 1.09 -37.57 12.66
CA ALA A 49 2.29 -36.78 12.81
C ALA A 49 2.69 -36.16 11.46
N ALA A 50 2.24 -34.95 11.20
CA ALA A 50 2.94 -34.06 10.29
C ALA A 50 4.16 -33.56 11.05
N ASN A 51 5.33 -34.10 10.72
CA ASN A 51 6.59 -33.51 11.14
C ASN A 51 6.53 -32.01 10.83
N PRO A 52 6.68 -31.11 11.82
CA PRO A 52 6.92 -29.72 11.48
C PRO A 52 8.26 -29.74 10.74
N LEU A 53 8.24 -29.32 9.48
CA LEU A 53 9.47 -29.02 8.75
C LEU A 53 10.09 -27.83 9.48
N ASN A 54 10.83 -28.13 10.54
CA ASN A 54 11.69 -27.22 11.25
C ASN A 54 12.85 -26.87 10.31
N SER A 55 12.56 -26.07 9.30
CA SER A 55 13.56 -25.20 8.70
C SER A 55 13.24 -23.80 9.22
N SER A 56 13.52 -23.60 10.50
CA SER A 56 13.94 -22.30 10.99
C SER A 56 15.22 -21.99 10.22
N LEU A 57 15.07 -21.46 9.01
CA LEU A 57 16.16 -20.91 8.25
C LEU A 57 16.68 -19.77 9.12
N ASP A 58 17.85 -19.94 9.71
CA ASP A 58 18.50 -18.87 10.45
C ASP A 58 18.44 -17.61 9.56
N PRO A 59 17.88 -16.48 10.04
CA PRO A 59 17.78 -15.24 9.27
C PRO A 59 19.15 -14.77 8.74
N ILE A 60 20.22 -15.28 9.35
CA ILE A 60 21.62 -15.05 9.03
C ILE A 60 21.95 -15.48 7.59
N ASN A 61 21.16 -16.37 6.97
CA ASN A 61 21.45 -16.86 5.63
C ASN A 61 20.29 -16.89 4.61
N ARG A 62 19.41 -15.88 4.64
CA ARG A 62 18.32 -15.81 3.64
C ARG A 62 18.81 -15.40 2.25
N PHE A 63 19.85 -14.56 2.17
CA PHE A 63 20.32 -14.02 0.90
C PHE A 63 21.15 -14.99 0.07
N ASP A 64 21.90 -15.93 0.65
CA ASP A 64 22.68 -16.90 -0.14
C ASP A 64 21.79 -17.79 -1.01
N CYS A 65 20.53 -17.98 -0.62
CA CYS A 65 19.54 -18.70 -1.43
C CYS A 65 19.19 -17.96 -2.73
N TYR A 66 19.27 -16.63 -2.74
CA TYR A 66 18.88 -15.79 -3.88
C TYR A 66 20.08 -15.24 -4.65
N TYR A 67 21.21 -15.07 -3.96
CA TYR A 67 22.46 -14.54 -4.46
C TYR A 67 23.63 -15.43 -3.99
N PRO A 68 23.85 -16.58 -4.62
CA PRO A 68 24.93 -17.47 -4.24
C PRO A 68 26.29 -16.84 -4.60
N GLY A 69 27.26 -16.95 -3.70
CA GLY A 69 28.65 -16.55 -3.96
C GLY A 69 28.91 -15.05 -3.97
N LEU A 70 28.08 -14.25 -3.28
CA LEU A 70 28.37 -12.84 -3.05
C LEU A 70 29.66 -12.66 -2.26
N ASN A 71 30.39 -11.59 -2.56
CA ASN A 71 31.53 -11.21 -1.73
C ASN A 71 31.07 -10.69 -0.34
N ASP A 72 31.97 -10.75 0.65
CA ASP A 72 31.65 -10.39 2.04
C ASP A 72 31.09 -8.96 2.19
N ARG A 73 31.57 -8.04 1.35
CA ARG A 73 31.14 -6.65 1.36
C ARG A 73 29.69 -6.51 0.88
N THR A 74 29.34 -7.15 -0.24
CA THR A 74 27.98 -7.14 -0.77
C THR A 74 27.02 -7.85 0.16
N HIS A 75 27.44 -8.98 0.74
CA HIS A 75 26.64 -9.70 1.71
C HIS A 75 26.37 -8.86 2.97
N SER A 76 27.38 -8.15 3.47
CA SER A 76 27.23 -7.21 4.59
C SER A 76 26.31 -6.04 4.24
N PHE A 77 26.37 -5.55 3.00
CA PHE A 77 25.46 -4.51 2.51
C PHE A 77 24.00 -4.97 2.53
N LEU A 78 23.70 -6.15 2.00
CA LEU A 78 22.34 -6.70 1.99
C LEU A 78 21.80 -6.94 3.41
N LYS A 79 22.65 -7.39 4.33
CA LYS A 79 22.30 -7.54 5.75
C LYS A 79 22.03 -6.21 6.46
N GLY A 80 22.60 -5.12 5.98
CA GLY A 80 22.41 -3.77 6.51
C GLY A 80 21.16 -3.05 6.00
N LEU A 81 20.39 -3.67 5.09
CA LEU A 81 19.16 -3.08 4.56
C LEU A 81 18.06 -3.02 5.63
N SER A 82 17.17 -2.02 5.48
CA SER A 82 15.96 -1.97 6.30
C SER A 82 15.09 -3.21 6.06
N ALA A 83 14.23 -3.56 7.01
CA ALA A 83 13.34 -4.72 6.85
C ALA A 83 12.55 -4.75 5.51
N PRO A 84 11.90 -3.66 5.05
CA PRO A 84 11.20 -3.68 3.76
C PRO A 84 12.15 -3.80 2.57
N ASP A 85 13.33 -3.19 2.62
CA ASP A 85 14.32 -3.28 1.54
C ASP A 85 14.94 -4.68 1.47
N SER A 86 15.17 -5.31 2.62
CA SER A 86 15.61 -6.69 2.75
C SER A 86 14.56 -7.66 2.19
N ALA A 87 13.27 -7.46 2.51
CA ALA A 87 12.18 -8.24 1.95
C ALA A 87 12.08 -8.07 0.42
N LEU A 88 12.26 -6.85 -0.08
CA LEU A 88 12.31 -6.56 -1.52
C LEU A 88 13.52 -7.20 -2.22
N MET A 89 14.62 -7.39 -1.49
CA MET A 89 15.81 -8.09 -1.98
C MET A 89 15.75 -9.61 -1.80
N ALA A 90 14.74 -10.16 -1.12
CA ALA A 90 14.62 -11.59 -0.83
C ALA A 90 14.11 -12.43 -2.02
N SER A 91 14.68 -12.22 -3.21
CA SER A 91 14.42 -12.99 -4.42
C SER A 91 15.45 -12.65 -5.51
N THR A 92 15.62 -13.54 -6.48
CA THR A 92 16.52 -13.31 -7.62
C THR A 92 16.00 -12.23 -8.56
N THR A 93 14.68 -12.18 -8.80
CA THR A 93 14.04 -11.13 -9.62
C THR A 93 12.89 -10.48 -8.87
N ILE A 94 12.46 -9.30 -9.33
CA ILE A 94 11.30 -8.62 -8.72
C ILE A 94 9.99 -9.37 -8.98
N GLU A 95 9.85 -10.02 -10.14
CA GLU A 95 8.63 -10.75 -10.51
C GLU A 95 8.38 -11.95 -9.61
N THR A 96 9.44 -12.53 -9.05
CA THR A 96 9.36 -13.66 -8.11
C THR A 96 9.36 -13.21 -6.64
N ASN A 97 9.46 -11.91 -6.37
CA ASN A 97 9.51 -11.38 -5.02
C ASN A 97 8.12 -11.37 -4.37
N GLU A 98 7.92 -12.14 -3.30
CA GLU A 98 6.62 -12.26 -2.64
C GLU A 98 6.10 -10.93 -2.09
N PHE A 99 6.98 -10.14 -1.46
CA PHE A 99 6.63 -8.83 -0.91
C PHE A 99 6.13 -7.86 -2.00
N TYR A 100 6.83 -7.77 -3.12
CA TYR A 100 6.38 -6.99 -4.28
C TYR A 100 5.07 -7.53 -4.86
N GLN A 101 4.96 -8.85 -5.01
CA GLN A 101 3.79 -9.50 -5.62
C GLN A 101 2.52 -9.26 -4.80
N GLU A 102 2.60 -9.19 -3.48
CA GLU A 102 1.47 -8.85 -2.62
C GLU A 102 0.90 -7.46 -2.96
N HIS A 103 1.79 -6.45 -3.05
CA HIS A 103 1.41 -5.09 -3.43
C HIS A 103 0.87 -5.04 -4.87
N TYR A 104 1.54 -5.73 -5.80
CA TYR A 104 1.13 -5.72 -7.21
C TYR A 104 -0.23 -6.39 -7.44
N LYS A 105 -0.48 -7.54 -6.79
CA LYS A 105 -1.78 -8.22 -6.87
C LYS A 105 -2.90 -7.38 -6.27
N THR A 106 -2.64 -6.72 -5.14
CA THR A 106 -3.60 -5.83 -4.51
C THR A 106 -3.96 -4.65 -5.43
N PHE A 107 -2.95 -4.05 -6.07
CA PHE A 107 -3.14 -3.00 -7.06
C PHE A 107 -3.98 -3.49 -8.26
N LEU A 108 -3.65 -4.65 -8.85
CA LEU A 108 -4.40 -5.20 -10.00
C LEU A 108 -5.85 -5.56 -9.64
N ALA A 109 -6.08 -6.08 -8.44
CA ALA A 109 -7.43 -6.38 -7.97
C ALA A 109 -8.27 -5.10 -7.86
N PHE A 110 -7.69 -4.02 -7.32
CA PHE A 110 -8.34 -2.72 -7.22
C PHE A 110 -8.60 -2.09 -8.59
N GLU A 111 -7.61 -2.14 -9.50
CA GLU A 111 -7.75 -1.70 -10.89
C GLU A 111 -8.88 -2.42 -11.61
N THR A 112 -8.92 -3.76 -11.49
CA THR A 112 -9.96 -4.59 -12.07
C THR A 112 -11.34 -4.25 -11.50
N GLN A 113 -11.42 -3.99 -10.19
CA GLN A 113 -12.68 -3.61 -9.56
C GLN A 113 -13.19 -2.27 -10.08
N LEU A 114 -12.32 -1.25 -10.18
CA LEU A 114 -12.68 0.05 -10.75
C LEU A 114 -13.21 -0.07 -12.17
N ILE A 115 -12.55 -0.88 -13.00
CA ILE A 115 -13.00 -1.13 -14.38
C ILE A 115 -14.40 -1.76 -14.38
N ARG A 116 -14.62 -2.80 -13.55
CA ARG A 116 -15.92 -3.47 -13.45
C ARG A 116 -17.02 -2.54 -12.96
N ASP A 117 -16.75 -1.71 -11.97
CA ASP A 117 -17.73 -0.77 -11.42
C ASP A 117 -18.17 0.25 -12.48
N LEU A 118 -17.26 0.67 -13.36
CA LEU A 118 -17.58 1.56 -14.48
C LEU A 118 -18.40 0.85 -15.57
N PHE A 119 -18.16 -0.45 -15.81
CA PHE A 119 -18.95 -1.27 -16.74
C PHE A 119 -20.39 -1.50 -16.28
N VAL A 120 -20.68 -1.46 -14.99
CA VAL A 120 -22.05 -1.66 -14.47
C VAL A 120 -22.95 -0.45 -14.73
N SER A 121 -22.39 0.69 -15.16
CA SER A 121 -23.18 1.88 -15.48
C SER A 121 -23.92 1.75 -16.81
N GLU A 122 -25.20 2.14 -16.87
CA GLU A 122 -26.02 2.12 -18.11
C GLU A 122 -25.38 2.93 -19.25
N THR A 123 -24.57 3.94 -18.93
CA THR A 123 -23.85 4.74 -19.94
C THR A 123 -22.74 3.97 -20.64
N SER A 124 -22.21 2.88 -20.05
CA SER A 124 -21.14 2.10 -20.66
C SER A 124 -21.57 1.28 -21.89
N LEU A 125 -22.86 0.91 -21.98
CA LEU A 125 -23.40 0.08 -23.06
C LEU A 125 -23.44 0.79 -24.42
N PHE A 126 -23.32 2.12 -24.42
CA PHE A 126 -23.41 2.95 -25.62
C PHE A 126 -22.06 3.53 -26.05
N LEU A 127 -20.99 3.26 -25.31
CA LEU A 127 -19.65 3.76 -25.61
C LEU A 127 -18.90 2.77 -26.50
N THR A 128 -18.10 3.32 -27.41
CA THR A 128 -17.05 2.55 -28.09
C THR A 128 -15.96 2.13 -27.12
N THR A 129 -15.13 1.17 -27.51
CA THR A 129 -13.99 0.72 -26.69
C THR A 129 -13.03 1.87 -26.36
N ASP A 130 -12.79 2.77 -27.31
CA ASP A 130 -11.87 3.90 -27.14
C ASP A 130 -12.45 4.94 -26.16
N GLU A 131 -13.71 5.34 -26.33
CA GLU A 131 -14.38 6.27 -25.40
C GLU A 131 -14.47 5.70 -23.98
N PHE A 132 -14.71 4.39 -23.87
CA PHE A 132 -14.73 3.73 -22.58
C PHE A 132 -13.34 3.66 -21.93
N THR A 133 -12.29 3.44 -22.73
CA THR A 133 -10.90 3.46 -22.27
C THR A 133 -10.52 4.86 -21.75
N GLU A 134 -10.82 5.92 -22.49
CA GLU A 134 -10.57 7.30 -22.06
C GLU A 134 -11.28 7.62 -20.74
N ARG A 135 -12.54 7.17 -20.60
CA ARG A 135 -13.29 7.33 -19.35
C ARG A 135 -12.65 6.59 -18.17
N ILE A 136 -12.17 5.36 -18.38
CA ILE A 136 -11.44 4.62 -17.35
C ILE A 136 -10.17 5.37 -16.95
N GLU A 137 -9.37 5.80 -17.93
CA GLU A 137 -8.12 6.54 -17.69
C GLU A 137 -8.39 7.83 -16.92
N GLU A 138 -9.44 8.57 -17.27
CA GLU A 138 -9.85 9.78 -16.56
C GLU A 138 -10.20 9.48 -15.10
N VAL A 139 -11.03 8.47 -14.84
CA VAL A 139 -11.43 8.08 -13.47
C VAL A 139 -10.21 7.64 -12.67
N MET A 140 -9.34 6.82 -13.26
CA MET A 140 -8.10 6.37 -12.62
C MET A 140 -7.15 7.53 -12.31
N SER A 141 -7.05 8.52 -13.21
CA SER A 141 -6.20 9.70 -13.02
C SER A 141 -6.63 10.53 -11.80
N LYS A 142 -7.95 10.58 -11.52
CA LYS A 142 -8.54 11.34 -10.41
C LYS A 142 -8.67 10.52 -9.12
N ASN A 143 -8.59 9.20 -9.20
CA ASN A 143 -8.73 8.32 -8.04
C ASN A 143 -7.44 8.33 -7.20
N LYS A 144 -7.50 8.96 -6.02
CA LYS A 144 -6.35 9.10 -5.11
C LYS A 144 -5.78 7.74 -4.67
N ILE A 145 -6.65 6.78 -4.33
CA ILE A 145 -6.24 5.45 -3.85
C ILE A 145 -5.51 4.70 -4.96
N TYR A 146 -6.04 4.75 -6.18
CA TYR A 146 -5.39 4.15 -7.35
C TYR A 146 -3.98 4.73 -7.57
N GLN A 147 -3.85 6.06 -7.54
CA GLN A 147 -2.55 6.72 -7.74
C GLN A 147 -1.55 6.37 -6.62
N GLU A 148 -2.01 6.28 -5.37
CA GLU A 148 -1.17 5.85 -4.25
C GLU A 148 -0.67 4.42 -4.44
N MET A 149 -1.56 3.46 -4.73
CA MET A 149 -1.18 2.07 -4.97
C MET A 149 -0.23 1.93 -6.16
N ARG A 150 -0.53 2.62 -7.28
CA ARG A 150 0.32 2.66 -8.47
C ARG A 150 1.72 3.19 -8.14
N SER A 151 1.77 4.29 -7.38
CA SER A 151 3.03 4.90 -6.94
C SER A 151 3.83 3.95 -6.05
N THR A 152 3.19 3.28 -5.09
CA THR A 152 3.85 2.28 -4.23
C THR A 152 4.48 1.16 -5.05
N VAL A 153 3.72 0.54 -5.96
CA VAL A 153 4.24 -0.54 -6.82
C VAL A 153 5.41 -0.05 -7.68
N LEU A 154 5.31 1.16 -8.23
CA LEU A 154 6.38 1.76 -9.03
C LEU A 154 7.64 2.02 -8.19
N GLN A 155 7.48 2.58 -6.99
CA GLN A 155 8.60 2.85 -6.07
C GLN A 155 9.32 1.56 -5.67
N LEU A 156 8.59 0.49 -5.37
CA LEU A 156 9.19 -0.82 -5.07
C LEU A 156 10.00 -1.32 -6.28
N ARG A 157 9.47 -1.17 -7.50
CA ARG A 157 10.18 -1.57 -8.72
C ARG A 157 11.46 -0.79 -8.95
N ILE A 158 11.38 0.54 -8.83
CA ILE A 158 12.56 1.41 -8.95
C ILE A 158 13.59 1.06 -7.89
N ARG A 159 13.15 0.92 -6.64
CA ARG A 159 14.05 0.64 -5.52
C ARG A 159 14.74 -0.71 -5.66
N ARG A 160 14.03 -1.72 -6.16
CA ARG A 160 14.63 -3.02 -6.44
C ARG A 160 15.75 -2.92 -7.47
N HIS A 161 15.49 -2.28 -8.61
CA HIS A 161 16.51 -2.09 -9.65
C HIS A 161 17.70 -1.24 -9.19
N TYR A 162 17.45 -0.26 -8.31
CA TYR A 162 18.51 0.52 -7.70
C TYR A 162 19.48 -0.37 -6.89
N TYR A 163 18.94 -1.26 -6.04
CA TYR A 163 19.78 -2.20 -5.28
C TYR A 163 20.44 -3.26 -6.15
N ASP A 164 19.76 -3.78 -7.18
CA ASP A 164 20.39 -4.68 -8.16
C ASP A 164 21.60 -4.00 -8.83
N GLY A 165 21.49 -2.70 -9.15
CA GLY A 165 22.60 -1.90 -9.66
C GLY A 165 23.77 -1.79 -8.68
N ILE A 166 23.49 -1.55 -7.40
CA ILE A 166 24.51 -1.50 -6.34
C ILE A 166 25.21 -2.86 -6.22
N VAL A 167 24.45 -3.95 -6.05
CA VAL A 167 24.98 -5.31 -5.94
C VAL A 167 25.88 -5.63 -7.13
N LYS A 168 25.40 -5.35 -8.35
CA LYS A 168 26.17 -5.59 -9.58
C LYS A 168 27.49 -4.81 -9.60
N SER A 169 27.49 -3.56 -9.13
CA SER A 169 28.69 -2.72 -9.06
C SER A 169 29.69 -3.16 -7.98
N MET A 170 29.20 -3.73 -6.89
CA MET A 170 30.04 -4.26 -5.81
C MET A 170 30.68 -5.59 -6.18
N GLU A 171 29.96 -6.44 -6.93
CA GLU A 171 30.48 -7.72 -7.42
C GLU A 171 31.40 -7.57 -8.65
N ASN A 172 31.11 -6.59 -9.51
CA ASN A 172 31.88 -6.33 -10.72
C ASN A 172 32.36 -4.88 -10.75
N PRO A 173 33.34 -4.51 -9.89
CA PRO A 173 33.89 -3.16 -9.90
C PRO A 173 34.51 -2.89 -11.28
N ILE A 174 34.12 -1.79 -11.92
CA ILE A 174 34.74 -1.36 -13.17
C ILE A 174 36.20 -0.99 -12.84
N THR A 175 37.13 -1.87 -13.19
CA THR A 175 38.56 -1.56 -13.11
C THR A 175 38.92 -0.55 -14.20
N PRO A 176 39.60 0.57 -13.88
CA PRO A 176 40.00 1.57 -14.88
C PRO A 176 40.90 1.01 -16.01
N SER A 177 41.47 -0.19 -15.84
CA SER A 177 42.25 -0.89 -16.87
C SER A 177 41.45 -1.32 -18.11
N SER A 178 40.12 -1.36 -18.06
CA SER A 178 39.26 -1.71 -19.22
C SER A 178 38.93 -0.53 -20.13
N LEU A 179 39.34 0.70 -19.79
CA LEU A 179 39.20 1.90 -20.61
C LEU A 179 40.47 2.24 -21.41
N SER A 180 41.54 1.46 -21.25
CA SER A 180 42.86 1.71 -21.82
C SER A 180 43.20 0.73 -22.96
N GLN A 181 42.25 0.42 -23.84
CA GLN A 181 42.60 -0.11 -25.16
C GLN A 181 42.69 1.06 -26.14
N PRO A 182 43.88 1.41 -26.64
CA PRO A 182 43.98 2.40 -27.70
C PRO A 182 43.31 1.86 -28.96
N ALA A 183 42.44 2.67 -29.57
CA ALA A 183 42.03 2.46 -30.94
C ALA A 183 43.28 2.47 -31.84
N ILE A 184 43.34 1.49 -32.73
CA ILE A 184 44.44 1.22 -33.68
C ILE A 184 44.73 2.45 -34.54
#